data_AF-A0A7X1C974-F1
#
_entry.id   AF-A0A7X1C974-F1
#
_cell.length_a   1.000
_cell.length_b   1.000
_cell.length_c   1.000
_cell.angle_alpha   90.00
_cell.angle_beta   90.00
_cell.angle_gamma   90.00
#
_symmetry.space_group_name_H-M   'P 1'
#
loop_
_entity.id
_entity.type
_entity.pdbx_description
1 polymer ?
#
loop_
_entity_poly.entity_id
_entity_poly.type
_entity_poly.pdbx_seq_one_letter_code
_entity_poly.pdbx_strand_id
1 'polypeptide(L)'
;MIIEDKKLLKEVLLFAKNVDTKINDMSLEVIDFGELRKYTKNEVLLTLYWLEENGYLARNNRITEKRYSLTLKGELLFEQFSNEE
;
A
#
# COMPACT_ATOMS: atom_id res chain seq x y z
N MET A 1 -6.45 15.08 -2.61
CA MET A 1 -7.37 13.92 -2.63
C MET A 1 -7.21 13.22 -1.29
N ILE A 2 -8.30 13.01 -0.55
CA ILE A 2 -8.30 12.23 0.69
C ILE A 2 -8.93 10.90 0.34
N ILE A 3 -8.25 9.80 0.64
CA ILE A 3 -8.82 8.46 0.45
C ILE A 3 -9.67 8.19 1.68
N GLU A 4 -10.99 8.20 1.50
CA GLU A 4 -11.95 8.01 2.59
C GLU A 4 -12.17 6.52 2.92
N ASP A 5 -11.77 5.62 2.02
CA ASP A 5 -11.88 4.18 2.22
C ASP A 5 -10.75 3.67 3.13
N LYS A 6 -11.05 3.63 4.43
CA LYS A 6 -10.17 3.07 5.46
C LYS A 6 -9.81 1.60 5.20
N LYS A 7 -10.72 0.82 4.62
CA LYS A 7 -10.48 -0.60 4.36
C LYS A 7 -9.46 -0.77 3.24
N LEU A 8 -9.60 -0.01 2.16
CA LEU A 8 -8.59 0.05 1.09
C LEU A 8 -7.23 0.48 1.63
N LEU A 9 -7.17 1.53 2.45
CA LEU A 9 -5.92 1.98 3.07
C LEU A 9 -5.25 0.89 3.91
N LYS A 10 -6.02 0.20 4.76
CA LYS A 10 -5.52 -0.90 5.59
C LYS A 10 -4.98 -2.05 4.76
N GLU A 11 -5.70 -2.48 3.74
CA GLU A 11 -5.29 -3.58 2.86
C GLU A 11 -4.04 -3.23 2.05
N VAL A 12 -3.91 -1.99 1.57
CA VAL A 12 -2.70 -1.54 0.86
C VAL A 12 -1.49 -1.47 1.79
N LEU A 13 -1.68 -1.03 3.04
CA LEU A 13 -0.63 -1.06 4.06
C LEU A 13 -0.24 -2.50 4.41
N LEU A 14 -1.21 -3.41 4.54
CA LEU A 14 -0.94 -4.84 4.78
C LEU A 14 -0.14 -5.45 3.63
N PHE A 15 -0.51 -5.14 2.39
CA PHE A 15 0.21 -5.59 1.21
C PHE A 15 1.66 -5.08 1.22
N ALA A 16 1.87 -3.78 1.41
CA ALA A 16 3.21 -3.18 1.44
C ALA A 16 4.08 -3.70 2.61
N LYS A 17 3.46 -4.23 3.68
CA LYS A 17 4.16 -4.86 4.80
C LYS A 17 4.62 -6.27 4.49
N ASN A 18 3.83 -7.04 3.73
CA ASN A 18 4.07 -8.47 3.51
C ASN A 18 4.77 -8.77 2.18
N VAL A 19 4.64 -7.87 1.20
CA VAL A 19 5.13 -8.12 -0.15
C VAL A 19 6.25 -7.15 -0.48
N ASP A 20 7.46 -7.69 -0.54
CA ASP A 20 8.63 -6.98 -1.05
C ASP A 20 8.64 -7.04 -2.60
N THR A 21 7.66 -6.35 -3.20
CA THR A 21 7.37 -6.42 -4.64
C THR A 21 7.59 -5.10 -5.37
N LYS A 22 7.94 -5.22 -6.65
CA LYS A 22 8.13 -4.09 -7.55
C LYS A 22 6.79 -3.45 -7.89
N ILE A 23 6.74 -2.12 -7.96
CA ILE A 23 5.55 -1.37 -8.40
C ILE A 23 5.01 -1.85 -9.76
N ASN A 24 5.89 -2.25 -10.68
CA ASN A 24 5.45 -2.73 -11.99
C ASN A 24 4.81 -4.13 -11.91
N ASP A 25 5.28 -4.96 -10.99
CA ASP A 25 4.75 -6.31 -10.72
C ASP A 25 3.52 -6.27 -9.80
N MET A 26 3.31 -5.16 -9.07
CA MET A 26 2.06 -4.89 -8.33
C MET A 26 0.83 -4.96 -9.24
N SER A 27 0.97 -4.74 -10.54
CA SER A 27 -0.16 -4.86 -11.46
C SER A 27 -0.73 -6.28 -11.60
N LEU A 28 0.05 -7.31 -11.28
CA LEU A 28 -0.35 -8.72 -11.30
C LEU A 28 -0.57 -9.23 -9.87
N GLU A 29 0.31 -8.89 -8.92
CA GLU A 29 0.25 -9.44 -7.56
C GLU A 29 -0.82 -8.82 -6.66
N VAL A 30 -1.21 -7.56 -6.89
CA VAL A 30 -2.25 -6.88 -6.10
C VAL A 30 -3.63 -7.52 -6.31
N ILE A 31 -3.90 -8.04 -7.51
CA ILE A 31 -5.21 -8.61 -7.84
C ILE A 31 -5.48 -9.89 -7.04
N ASP A 32 -4.44 -10.62 -6.65
CA ASP A 32 -4.59 -11.87 -5.90
C ASP A 32 -4.33 -11.72 -4.39
N PHE A 33 -3.93 -10.53 -3.92
CA PHE A 33 -3.62 -10.32 -2.51
C PHE A 33 -4.87 -10.01 -1.68
N GLY A 34 -5.33 -10.98 -0.89
CA GLY A 34 -6.35 -10.78 0.15
C GLY A 34 -7.63 -10.14 -0.37
N GLU A 35 -8.03 -9.01 0.25
CA GLU A 35 -9.23 -8.27 -0.12
C GLU A 35 -8.97 -7.23 -1.23
N LEU A 36 -7.71 -7.01 -1.64
CA LEU A 36 -7.37 -6.06 -2.70
C LEU A 36 -7.98 -6.42 -4.06
N ARG A 37 -8.30 -7.70 -4.28
CA ARG A 37 -9.03 -8.21 -5.46
C ARG A 37 -10.39 -7.54 -5.71
N LYS A 38 -10.96 -6.92 -4.67
CA LYS A 38 -12.27 -6.24 -4.74
C LYS A 38 -12.15 -4.82 -5.28
N TYR A 39 -10.94 -4.28 -5.37
CA TYR A 39 -10.68 -2.92 -5.84
C TYR A 39 -10.05 -2.94 -7.22
N THR A 40 -10.23 -1.85 -7.95
CA THR A 40 -9.57 -1.66 -9.24
C THR A 40 -8.09 -1.37 -9.05
N LYS A 41 -7.29 -1.75 -10.05
CA LYS A 41 -5.86 -1.43 -10.11
C LYS A 41 -5.57 0.06 -9.87
N ASN A 42 -6.41 0.94 -10.41
CA ASN A 42 -6.23 2.38 -10.28
C ASN A 42 -6.45 2.85 -8.84
N GLU A 43 -7.45 2.33 -8.14
CA GLU A 43 -7.70 2.65 -6.73
C GLU A 43 -6.51 2.24 -5.86
N VAL A 44 -5.97 1.03 -6.06
CA VAL A 44 -4.81 0.57 -5.30
C VAL A 44 -3.57 1.41 -5.62
N LEU A 45 -3.29 1.69 -6.90
CA LEU A 45 -2.14 2.52 -7.29
C LEU A 45 -2.25 3.95 -6.75
N LEU A 46 -3.42 4.58 -6.86
CA LEU A 46 -3.67 5.91 -6.29
C LEU A 46 -3.47 5.91 -4.77
N THR A 47 -3.89 4.84 -4.10
CA THR A 47 -3.67 4.65 -2.66
C THR A 47 -2.20 4.54 -2.29
N LEU A 48 -1.43 3.75 -3.04
CA LEU A 48 0.01 3.64 -2.85
C LEU A 48 0.71 4.99 -3.03
N TYR A 49 0.38 5.72 -4.09
CA TYR A 49 0.95 7.05 -4.33
C TYR A 49 0.58 8.02 -3.22
N TRP A 50 -0.67 8.04 -2.79
CA TRP A 50 -1.10 8.89 -1.69
C TRP A 50 -0.36 8.56 -0.40
N LEU A 51 -0.21 7.28 -0.06
CA LEU A 51 0.53 6.83 1.13
C LEU A 51 2.01 7.22 1.07
N GLU A 52 2.64 7.12 -0.11
CA GLU A 52 4.02 7.57 -0.34
C GLU A 52 4.15 9.08 -0.18
N GLU A 53 3.29 9.87 -0.84
CA GLU A 53 3.32 11.34 -0.76
C GLU A 53 3.12 11.85 0.67
N ASN A 54 2.36 11.12 1.48
CA ASN A 54 2.13 11.44 2.88
C ASN A 54 3.15 10.80 3.84
N GLY A 55 4.17 10.13 3.33
CA GLY A 55 5.29 9.56 4.10
C GLY A 55 4.95 8.31 4.92
N TYR A 56 3.85 7.63 4.61
CA TYR A 56 3.50 6.33 5.21
C TYR A 56 4.28 5.18 4.55
N LEU A 57 4.66 5.35 3.28
CA LEU A 57 5.51 4.42 2.54
C LEU A 57 6.79 5.12 2.10
N ALA A 58 7.91 4.39 2.14
CA ALA A 58 9.16 4.79 1.53
C ALA A 58 9.38 3.98 0.24
N ARG A 59 9.75 4.67 -0.83
CA ARG A 59 10.14 4.03 -2.08
C ARG A 59 11.65 3.83 -2.12
N ASN A 60 12.10 2.59 -2.27
CA ASN A 60 13.48 2.29 -2.59
C ASN A 60 13.69 2.40 -4.10
N ASN A 61 14.52 3.37 -4.53
CA ASN A 61 14.78 3.68 -5.94
C ASN A 61 16.07 3.05 -6.48
N ARG A 62 16.55 1.94 -5.90
CA ARG A 62 17.68 1.21 -6.52
C ARG A 62 17.28 0.83 -7.96
N ILE A 63 18.19 1.12 -8.88
CA ILE A 63 17.98 1.45 -10.32
C ILE A 63 17.17 0.40 -11.11
N THR A 64 17.05 -0.83 -10.62
CA THR A 64 16.37 -1.91 -11.31
C THR A 64 14.95 -2.18 -10.83
N GLU A 65 14.57 -1.75 -9.61
CA GLU A 65 13.33 -2.21 -8.96
C GLU A 65 12.78 -1.16 -7.97
N LYS A 66 11.68 -0.49 -8.33
CA LYS A 66 10.96 0.40 -7.38
C LYS A 66 10.20 -0.48 -6.39
N ARG A 67 10.66 -0.54 -5.14
CA ARG A 67 10.05 -1.32 -4.05
C ARG A 67 9.48 -0.37 -2.98
N TYR A 68 8.36 -0.73 -2.36
CA TYR A 68 7.82 0.00 -1.21
C TYR A 68 8.12 -0.72 0.09
N SER A 69 8.37 0.06 1.13
CA SER A 69 8.44 -0.42 2.51
C SER A 69 7.64 0.52 3.40
N LEU A 70 7.00 0.00 4.44
CA LEU A 70 6.37 0.87 5.44
C LEU A 70 7.42 1.73 6.14
N THR A 71 7.05 2.97 6.41
CA THR A 71 7.76 3.80 7.39
C THR A 71 7.18 3.55 8.77
N LEU A 72 7.86 4.02 9.83
CA LEU A 72 7.29 4.02 11.18
C LEU A 72 5.91 4.69 11.23
N LYS A 73 5.71 5.76 10.45
CA LYS A 73 4.42 6.45 10.34
C LYS A 73 3.35 5.55 9.71
N GLY A 74 3.73 4.78 8.69
CA GLY A 74 2.86 3.78 8.05
C GLY A 74 2.48 2.63 8.99
N GLU A 75 3.44 2.14 9.78
CA GLU A 75 3.19 1.10 10.78
C GLU A 75 2.17 1.55 11.82
N LEU A 76 2.35 2.75 12.38
CA LEU A 76 1.41 3.32 13.35
C LEU A 76 0.00 3.50 12.75
N LEU A 77 -0.09 3.94 11.49
CA LEU A 77 -1.38 4.06 10.80
C LEU A 77 -2.05 2.69 10.61
N PHE A 78 -1.28 1.67 10.24
CA PHE A 78 -1.78 0.31 10.08
C PHE A 78 -2.30 -0.27 11.40
N GLU A 79 -1.57 -0.05 12.50
CA GLU A 79 -2.00 -0.47 13.84
C GLU A 79 -3.29 0.23 14.28
N GLN A 80 -3.42 1.54 14.00
CA GLN A 80 -4.66 2.28 14.27
C GLN A 80 -5.86 1.64 13.58
N PHE A 81 -5.76 1.34 12.28
CA PHE A 81 -6.85 0.66 11.55
C PHE A 81 -7.06 -0.80 11.95
N SER A 82 -6.10 -1.42 12.62
CA SER A 82 -6.23 -2.80 13.11
C SER A 82 -6.91 -2.88 14.48
N ASN A 83 -6.85 -1.80 15.27
CA ASN A 83 -7.48 -1.71 16.59
C ASN A 83 -8.90 -1.09 16.55
N GLU A 84 -9.34 -0.59 15.39
CA GLU A 84 -10.68 -0.03 15.17
C GLU A 84 -11.73 -1.09 14.73
N GLU A 85 -11.33 -2.35 14.52
CA GLU A 85 -12.20 -3.51 14.23
C GLU A 85 -12.39 -4.41 15.46
#